data_AF-A0A8T6V8I2-F1
#
_entry.id   AF-A0A8T6V8I2-F1
#
_cell.length_a   1.000
_cell.length_b   1.000
_cell.length_c   1.000
_cell.angle_alpha   90.00
_cell.angle_beta   90.00
_cell.angle_gamma   90.00
#
_symmetry.space_group_name_H-M   'P 1'
#
loop_
_entity.id
_entity.type
_entity.pdbx_description
1 polymer ?
#
loop_
_entity_poly.entity_id
_entity_poly.type
_entity_poly.pdbx_seq_one_letter_code
_entity_poly.pdbx_strand_id
1 'polypeptide(L)'
;MDFLKLKKWKFLDFSYLKKWTIFGLFIGSIAGLSSIAFFLLVQYFTQFFLGLGAGFLPPEPGVNGGELQNGFHTIIAKNTWVFPVIAGMGGLIVGLISSRFAPESQGHGTDAVIDAFHNKNGQIRLRIPFIKAITSAVTIGSGGSGGREG
;
A
#
# COMPACT_ATOMS: atom_id res chain seq x y z
N MET A 1 -2.82 -32.03 53.23
CA MET A 1 -3.68 -31.36 52.23
C MET A 1 -2.76 -30.52 51.34
N ASP A 2 -2.17 -31.17 50.33
CA ASP A 2 -1.10 -30.63 49.48
C ASP A 2 -1.63 -30.24 48.09
N PHE A 3 -2.21 -29.05 47.97
CA PHE A 3 -2.79 -28.55 46.70
C PHE A 3 -1.98 -27.44 46.00
N LEU A 4 -0.77 -27.12 46.46
CA LEU A 4 0.03 -26.02 45.90
C LEU A 4 1.41 -26.47 45.39
N LYS A 5 1.45 -27.50 44.52
CA LYS A 5 2.58 -27.67 43.61
C LYS A 5 2.47 -26.62 42.51
N LEU A 6 3.07 -25.45 42.75
CA LEU A 6 3.31 -24.41 41.76
C LEU A 6 3.93 -25.03 40.50
N LYS A 7 3.11 -25.11 39.45
CA LYS A 7 3.47 -25.49 38.09
C LYS A 7 4.60 -24.57 37.63
N LYS A 8 5.86 -25.02 37.72
CA LYS A 8 7.03 -24.31 37.21
C LYS A 8 6.82 -24.08 35.71
N TRP A 9 6.54 -22.84 35.33
CA TRP A 9 6.50 -22.37 33.95
C TRP A 9 7.91 -22.40 33.36
N LYS A 10 8.40 -23.59 33.05
CA LYS A 10 9.65 -23.81 32.30
C LYS A 10 9.35 -23.85 30.79
N PHE A 11 8.48 -22.95 30.32
CA PHE A 11 7.80 -23.04 29.02
C PHE A 11 8.23 -22.01 27.96
N LEU A 12 9.19 -21.14 28.28
CA LEU A 12 9.82 -20.28 27.27
C LEU A 12 11.19 -20.87 26.93
N ASP A 13 11.20 -21.75 25.94
CA ASP A 13 12.44 -22.18 25.33
C ASP A 13 13.08 -20.96 24.65
N PHE A 14 14.12 -20.40 25.26
CA PHE A 14 14.80 -19.19 24.77
C PHE A 14 15.28 -19.36 23.32
N SER A 15 15.56 -20.59 22.90
CA SER A 15 15.94 -20.94 21.53
C SER A 15 14.77 -20.76 20.56
N TYR A 16 13.55 -21.08 20.98
CA TYR A 16 12.33 -20.88 20.19
C TYR A 16 12.04 -19.38 20.05
N LEU A 17 12.04 -18.63 21.15
CA LEU A 17 11.84 -17.18 21.14
C LEU A 17 12.85 -16.47 20.23
N LYS A 18 14.14 -16.80 20.34
CA LYS A 18 15.20 -16.22 19.51
C LYS A 18 14.93 -16.42 18.01
N LYS A 19 14.49 -17.62 17.61
CA LYS A 19 14.18 -17.93 16.21
C LYS A 19 13.05 -17.06 15.66
N TRP A 20 11.94 -16.94 16.39
CA TRP A 20 10.79 -16.13 15.95
C TRP A 20 11.07 -14.63 15.96
N THR A 21 11.82 -14.14 16.94
CA THR A 21 12.22 -12.72 16.99
C THR A 21 13.09 -12.35 15.79
N ILE A 22 14.01 -13.22 15.36
CA ILE A 22 14.83 -12.98 14.17
C ILE A 22 13.94 -12.92 12.92
N PHE A 23 13.02 -13.87 12.73
CA PHE A 23 12.09 -13.82 11.59
C PHE A 23 11.22 -12.57 11.60
N GLY A 24 10.68 -12.17 12.76
CA GLY A 24 9.89 -10.96 12.91
C GLY A 24 10.68 -9.70 12.56
N LEU A 25 11.93 -9.60 13.00
CA LEU A 25 12.82 -8.49 12.66
C LEU A 25 13.03 -8.39 11.14
N PHE A 26 13.37 -9.51 10.49
CA PHE A 26 13.58 -9.56 9.04
C PHE A 26 12.32 -9.14 8.26
N ILE A 27 11.17 -9.72 8.61
CA ILE A 27 9.89 -9.41 7.95
C ILE A 27 9.53 -7.94 8.17
N GLY A 28 9.71 -7.43 9.39
CA GLY A 28 9.45 -6.02 9.74
C GLY A 28 10.31 -5.05 8.94
N SER A 29 11.62 -5.30 8.81
CA SER A 29 12.51 -4.46 8.01
C SER A 29 12.11 -4.45 6.53
N ILE A 30 11.78 -5.60 5.95
CA ILE A 30 11.35 -5.71 4.55
C ILE A 30 10.02 -4.98 4.33
N ALA A 31 9.05 -5.17 5.24
CA ALA A 31 7.75 -4.51 5.17
C ALA A 31 7.89 -2.98 5.29
N GLY A 32 8.74 -2.50 6.19
CA GLY A 32 9.04 -1.07 6.35
C GLY A 32 9.65 -0.46 5.08
N LEU A 33 10.68 -1.10 4.53
CA LEU A 33 11.30 -0.65 3.27
C LEU A 33 10.29 -0.67 2.11
N SER A 34 9.45 -1.70 2.03
CA SER A 34 8.40 -1.80 1.02
C SER A 34 7.37 -0.68 1.15
N SER A 35 6.99 -0.31 2.38
CA SER A 35 6.08 0.80 2.63
C SER A 35 6.66 2.15 2.19
N ILE A 36 7.96 2.38 2.42
CA ILE A 36 8.64 3.61 1.97
C ILE A 36 8.69 3.64 0.44
N ALA A 37 9.09 2.53 -0.19
CA ALA A 37 9.13 2.42 -1.65
C ALA A 37 7.75 2.66 -2.27
N PHE A 38 6.69 2.09 -1.68
CA PHE A 38 5.31 2.30 -2.12
C PHE A 38 4.87 3.77 -1.94
N PHE A 39 5.23 4.40 -0.82
CA PHE A 39 4.95 5.82 -0.59
C PHE A 39 5.59 6.72 -1.66
N LEU A 40 6.87 6.49 -1.97
CA LEU A 40 7.59 7.20 -3.02
C LEU A 40 6.97 6.96 -4.40
N LEU A 41 6.52 5.72 -4.67
CA LEU A 41 5.84 5.37 -5.91
C LEU A 41 4.52 6.14 -6.07
N VAL A 42 3.73 6.24 -5.00
CA VAL A 42 2.49 7.04 -4.98
C VAL A 42 2.82 8.51 -5.26
N GLN A 43 3.81 9.09 -4.57
CA GLN A 43 4.20 10.49 -4.79
C GLN A 43 4.65 10.74 -6.24
N TYR A 44 5.41 9.82 -6.81
CA TYR A 44 5.85 9.89 -8.20
C TYR A 44 4.65 9.95 -9.16
N PHE A 45 3.68 9.03 -9.02
CA PHE A 45 2.49 9.05 -9.86
C PHE A 45 1.60 10.27 -9.61
N THR A 46 1.48 10.73 -8.37
CA THR A 46 0.79 11.97 -8.03
C THR A 46 1.39 13.17 -8.75
N GLN A 47 2.71 13.34 -8.72
CA GLN A 47 3.38 14.42 -9.45
C GLN A 47 3.25 14.27 -10.96
N PHE A 48 3.31 13.03 -11.47
CA PHE A 48 3.14 12.76 -12.89
C PHE A 48 1.73 13.09 -13.40
N PHE A 49 0.69 12.65 -12.70
CA PHE A 49 -0.70 12.86 -13.11
C PHE A 49 -1.20 14.26 -12.73
N LEU A 50 -1.13 14.64 -11.46
CA LEU A 50 -1.69 15.89 -10.96
C LEU A 50 -0.72 17.07 -11.11
N GLY A 51 0.57 16.85 -10.87
CA GLY A 51 1.60 17.89 -10.98
C GLY A 51 1.81 18.34 -12.43
N LEU A 52 2.15 17.42 -13.33
CA LEU A 52 2.38 17.74 -14.75
C LEU A 52 1.07 17.88 -15.54
N GLY A 53 0.04 17.09 -15.23
CA GLY A 53 -1.23 17.09 -15.98
C GLY A 53 -2.20 18.19 -15.58
N ALA A 54 -2.27 18.56 -14.29
CA ALA A 54 -3.23 19.54 -13.78
C ALA A 54 -2.57 20.78 -13.14
N GLY A 55 -1.24 20.82 -13.01
CA GLY A 55 -0.54 21.88 -12.28
C GLY A 55 -0.84 21.87 -10.77
N PHE A 56 -1.35 20.76 -10.23
CA PHE A 56 -1.78 20.62 -8.85
C PHE A 56 -0.81 19.73 -8.08
N LEU A 57 -0.16 20.30 -7.06
CA LEU A 57 0.67 19.53 -6.13
C LEU A 57 -0.11 19.38 -4.81
N PRO A 58 -0.64 18.19 -4.51
CA PRO A 58 -1.28 17.95 -3.21
C PRO A 58 -0.23 18.06 -2.09
N PRO A 59 -0.60 18.63 -0.93
CA PRO A 59 0.32 18.75 0.21
C PRO A 59 0.72 17.36 0.70
N GLU A 60 1.99 17.21 1.05
CA GLU A 60 2.51 15.96 1.58
C GLU A 60 1.88 15.65 2.96
N PRO A 61 1.57 14.38 3.26
CA PRO A 61 1.04 13.99 4.56
C PRO A 61 2.03 14.33 5.68
N GLY A 62 1.61 15.15 6.65
CA GLY A 62 2.42 15.54 7.80
C GLY A 62 3.05 16.92 7.72
N VAL A 63 2.86 17.66 6.62
CA VAL A 63 3.21 19.08 6.55
C VAL A 63 2.03 19.90 7.08
N ASN A 64 2.26 20.77 8.07
CA ASN A 64 1.24 21.69 8.56
C ASN A 64 0.75 22.55 7.40
N GLY A 65 -0.55 22.50 7.11
CA GLY A 65 -1.20 23.21 5.99
C GLY A 65 -1.16 24.75 6.06
N GLY A 66 -0.32 25.33 6.92
CA GLY A 66 -0.16 26.77 7.12
C GLY A 66 0.98 27.42 6.31
N GLU A 67 2.01 26.69 5.89
CA GLU A 67 3.18 27.30 5.22
C GLU A 67 3.08 27.33 3.68
N LEU A 68 2.05 26.73 3.10
CA LEU A 68 1.79 26.77 1.64
C LEU A 68 0.74 27.84 1.25
N GLN A 69 0.58 28.88 2.08
CA GLN A 69 -0.46 29.90 1.90
C GLN A 69 -0.17 30.89 0.74
N ASN A 70 1.05 30.95 0.21
CA ASN A 70 1.44 32.05 -0.68
C ASN A 70 1.60 31.71 -2.18
N GLY A 71 1.29 30.47 -2.61
CA GLY A 71 1.38 30.10 -4.04
C GLY A 71 0.27 29.19 -4.58
N PHE A 72 -0.56 28.61 -3.72
CA PHE A 72 -1.40 27.46 -4.09
C PHE A 72 -2.87 27.75 -4.40
N HIS A 73 -3.35 28.98 -4.22
CA HIS A 73 -4.72 29.35 -4.58
C HIS A 73 -4.88 29.86 -6.03
N THR A 74 -3.80 30.03 -6.80
CA THR A 74 -3.87 30.71 -8.11
C THR A 74 -4.05 29.76 -9.31
N ILE A 75 -4.04 28.43 -9.13
CA ILE A 75 -4.31 27.44 -10.20
C ILE A 75 -5.63 26.67 -9.98
N ILE A 76 -6.47 27.09 -9.01
CA ILE A 76 -7.76 26.42 -8.76
C ILE A 76 -8.79 26.60 -9.89
N ALA A 77 -8.61 27.51 -10.85
CA ALA A 77 -9.70 27.81 -11.78
C ALA A 77 -9.26 28.14 -13.22
N LYS A 78 -8.87 27.12 -13.99
CA LYS A 78 -9.05 27.22 -15.45
C LYS A 78 -9.63 25.97 -16.10
N ASN A 79 -9.16 24.76 -15.77
CA ASN A 79 -9.65 23.52 -16.40
C ASN A 79 -9.98 22.40 -15.39
N THR A 80 -11.00 22.59 -14.55
CA THR A 80 -11.52 21.55 -13.63
C THR A 80 -11.88 20.23 -14.33
N TRP A 81 -12.19 20.27 -15.64
CA TRP A 81 -12.45 19.11 -16.49
C TRP A 81 -11.27 18.14 -16.66
N VAL A 82 -10.05 18.56 -16.33
CA VAL A 82 -8.86 17.71 -16.50
C VAL A 82 -8.76 16.63 -15.42
N PHE A 83 -9.28 16.87 -14.21
CA PHE A 83 -9.31 15.90 -13.12
C PHE A 83 -10.03 14.59 -13.46
N PRO A 84 -11.29 14.59 -13.96
CA PRO A 84 -11.97 13.34 -14.33
C PRO A 84 -11.29 12.63 -15.51
N VAL A 85 -10.64 13.35 -16.43
CA VAL A 85 -9.88 12.75 -17.53
C VAL A 85 -8.64 12.02 -17.00
N ILE A 86 -7.89 12.65 -16.10
CA ILE A 86 -6.73 12.03 -15.44
C ILE A 86 -7.15 10.79 -14.64
N ALA A 87 -8.21 10.89 -13.83
CA ALA A 87 -8.72 9.77 -13.06
C ALA A 87 -9.21 8.63 -13.97
N GLY A 88 -9.91 8.95 -15.06
CA GLY A 88 -10.34 7.98 -16.08
C GLY A 88 -9.17 7.28 -16.77
N MET A 89 -8.13 8.03 -17.14
CA MET A 89 -6.88 7.47 -17.69
C MET A 89 -6.16 6.57 -16.68
N GLY A 90 -6.06 7.00 -15.42
CA GLY A 90 -5.48 6.20 -14.34
C GLY A 90 -6.21 4.87 -14.17
N GLY A 91 -7.55 4.91 -14.12
CA GLY A 91 -8.39 3.71 -14.07
C GLY A 91 -8.21 2.78 -15.28
N LEU A 92 -8.09 3.34 -16.50
CA LEU A 92 -7.85 2.57 -17.71
C LEU A 92 -6.49 1.87 -17.69
N ILE A 93 -5.43 2.58 -17.29
CA ILE A 93 -4.08 2.02 -17.14
C ILE A 93 -4.10 0.87 -16.12
N VAL A 94 -4.74 1.08 -14.98
CA VAL A 94 -4.86 0.07 -13.91
C VAL A 94 -5.63 -1.16 -14.40
N GLY A 95 -6.75 -0.96 -15.09
CA GLY A 95 -7.54 -2.05 -15.67
C GLY A 95 -6.75 -2.87 -16.68
N LEU A 96 -5.98 -2.22 -17.56
CA LEU A 96 -5.13 -2.90 -18.54
C LEU A 96 -3.97 -3.67 -17.89
N ILE A 97 -3.29 -3.07 -16.90
CA ILE A 97 -2.20 -3.74 -16.20
C ILE A 97 -2.72 -4.95 -15.44
N SER A 98 -3.79 -4.79 -14.67
CA SER A 98 -4.37 -5.86 -13.85
C SER A 98 -4.88 -7.01 -14.72
N SER A 99 -5.68 -6.70 -15.75
CA SER A 99 -6.22 -7.72 -16.66
C SER A 99 -5.14 -8.48 -17.44
N ARG A 100 -4.04 -7.83 -17.82
CA ARG A 100 -2.98 -8.47 -18.62
C ARG A 100 -1.97 -9.25 -17.79
N PHE A 101 -1.55 -8.71 -16.65
CA PHE A 101 -0.40 -9.25 -15.89
C PHE A 101 -0.80 -10.04 -14.64
N ALA A 102 -1.96 -9.75 -14.04
CA ALA A 102 -2.49 -10.50 -12.89
C ALA A 102 -4.02 -10.55 -12.89
N PRO A 103 -4.65 -11.22 -13.87
CA PRO A 103 -6.10 -11.40 -13.88
C PRO A 103 -6.60 -12.13 -12.63
N GLU A 104 -5.76 -12.96 -12.01
CA GLU A 104 -6.07 -13.65 -10.76
C GLU A 104 -6.11 -12.76 -9.50
N SER A 105 -5.62 -11.51 -9.58
CA SER A 105 -5.58 -10.59 -8.44
C SER A 105 -6.72 -9.57 -8.45
N GLN A 106 -7.75 -9.79 -9.28
CA GLN A 106 -8.93 -8.93 -9.31
C GLN A 106 -9.74 -9.13 -8.02
N GLY A 107 -9.92 -8.06 -7.24
CA GLY A 107 -10.66 -8.06 -5.98
C GLY A 107 -9.84 -7.55 -4.79
N HIS A 108 -10.37 -7.74 -3.58
CA HIS A 108 -9.72 -7.33 -2.34
C HIS A 108 -8.54 -8.28 -2.03
N GLY A 109 -7.39 -7.70 -1.66
CA GLY A 109 -6.15 -8.48 -1.45
C GLY A 109 -6.20 -9.31 -0.18
N THR A 110 -6.90 -8.79 0.83
CA THR A 110 -7.15 -9.48 2.10
C THR A 110 -7.84 -10.82 1.88
N ASP A 111 -8.89 -10.84 1.04
CA ASP A 111 -9.66 -12.05 0.78
C ASP A 111 -8.81 -13.09 0.06
N ALA A 112 -7.98 -12.65 -0.90
CA ALA A 112 -7.05 -13.53 -1.59
C ALA A 112 -5.98 -14.12 -0.66
N VAL A 113 -5.49 -13.36 0.32
CA VAL A 113 -4.55 -13.84 1.34
C VAL A 113 -5.22 -14.83 2.29
N ILE A 114 -6.44 -14.53 2.73
CA ILE A 114 -7.24 -15.42 3.59
C ILE A 114 -7.51 -16.74 2.86
N ASP A 115 -7.98 -16.69 1.62
CA ASP A 115 -8.24 -17.88 0.79
C ASP A 115 -6.95 -18.67 0.53
N ALA A 116 -5.83 -17.98 0.26
CA ALA A 116 -4.56 -18.65 0.05
C ALA A 116 -4.14 -19.43 1.31
N PHE A 117 -4.29 -18.83 2.49
CA PHE A 117 -3.96 -19.47 3.76
C PHE A 117 -4.83 -20.70 4.06
N HIS A 118 -6.15 -20.60 3.85
CA HIS A 118 -7.08 -21.68 4.21
C HIS A 118 -7.18 -22.78 3.16
N ASN A 119 -7.18 -22.42 1.87
CA ASN A 119 -7.53 -23.34 0.78
C ASN A 119 -6.36 -23.66 -0.16
N LYS A 120 -5.27 -22.87 -0.15
CA LYS A 120 -4.15 -23.01 -1.12
C LYS A 120 -2.78 -23.21 -0.45
N ASN A 121 -2.74 -23.67 0.79
CA ASN A 121 -1.50 -23.92 1.54
C ASN A 121 -0.57 -22.67 1.63
N GLY A 122 -1.16 -21.47 1.67
CA GLY A 122 -0.43 -20.21 1.70
C GLY A 122 0.26 -19.82 0.39
N GLN A 123 -0.04 -20.48 -0.73
CA GLN A 123 0.62 -20.20 -2.00
C GLN A 123 0.04 -18.94 -2.67
N ILE A 124 0.87 -17.90 -2.77
CA ILE A 124 0.57 -16.67 -3.50
C ILE A 124 1.69 -16.42 -4.51
N ARG A 125 1.32 -16.10 -5.75
CA ARG A 125 2.32 -15.79 -6.79
C ARG A 125 3.01 -14.47 -6.46
N LEU A 126 4.33 -14.49 -6.41
CA LEU A 126 5.15 -13.33 -6.01
C LEU A 126 4.86 -12.08 -6.85
N ARG A 127 4.45 -12.24 -8.12
CA ARG A 127 4.10 -11.13 -9.03
C ARG A 127 2.87 -10.33 -8.58
N ILE A 128 1.94 -10.94 -7.84
CA ILE A 128 0.66 -10.33 -7.50
C ILE A 128 0.86 -9.11 -6.58
N PRO A 129 1.59 -9.21 -5.45
CA PRO A 129 1.91 -8.05 -4.61
C PRO A 129 2.55 -6.89 -5.37
N PHE A 130 3.49 -7.15 -6.28
CA PHE A 130 4.17 -6.11 -7.05
C PHE A 130 3.22 -5.40 -8.02
N ILE A 131 2.44 -6.15 -8.77
CA ILE A 131 1.46 -5.59 -9.71
C ILE A 131 0.44 -4.76 -8.93
N LYS A 132 0.00 -5.28 -7.78
CA LYS A 132 -0.96 -4.59 -6.93
C LYS A 132 -0.43 -3.27 -6.38
N ALA A 133 0.82 -3.26 -5.89
CA ALA A 133 1.48 -2.04 -5.45
C ALA A 133 1.53 -0.99 -6.58
N ILE A 134 1.87 -1.40 -7.81
CA ILE A 134 1.89 -0.48 -8.96
C ILE A 134 0.49 0.04 -9.26
N THR A 135 -0.51 -0.84 -9.36
CA THR A 135 -1.88 -0.42 -9.68
C THR A 135 -2.49 0.47 -8.60
N SER A 136 -2.21 0.19 -7.32
CA SER A 136 -2.64 1.05 -6.22
C SER A 136 -1.96 2.41 -6.27
N ALA A 137 -0.66 2.46 -6.57
CA ALA A 137 0.06 3.73 -6.68
C ALA A 137 -0.43 4.58 -7.85
N VAL A 138 -0.74 3.98 -9.00
CA VAL A 138 -1.35 4.67 -10.14
C VAL A 138 -2.76 5.17 -9.80
N THR A 139 -3.58 4.33 -9.16
CA THR A 139 -4.95 4.69 -8.76
C THR A 139 -4.94 5.90 -7.82
N ILE A 140 -4.17 5.82 -6.74
CA ILE A 140 -4.05 6.90 -5.74
C ILE A 140 -3.42 8.15 -6.39
N GLY A 141 -2.35 7.98 -7.18
CA GLY A 141 -1.64 9.07 -7.84
C GLY A 141 -2.49 9.83 -8.87
N SER A 142 -3.41 9.15 -9.54
CA SER A 142 -4.37 9.79 -10.45
C SER A 142 -5.54 10.50 -9.75
N GLY A 143 -5.64 10.43 -8.42
CA GLY A 143 -6.77 10.95 -7.65
C GLY A 143 -7.98 10.01 -7.60
N GLY A 144 -7.78 8.71 -7.85
CA GLY A 144 -8.82 7.69 -7.69
C GLY A 144 -9.15 7.41 -6.22
N SER A 145 -10.37 6.92 -5.97
CA SER A 145 -10.79 6.48 -4.64
C SER A 145 -10.16 5.11 -4.33
N GLY A 146 -9.14 5.10 -3.49
CA GLY A 146 -8.46 3.90 -3.03
C GLY A 146 -7.46 4.22 -1.91
N GLY A 147 -7.23 3.26 -1.02
CA GLY A 147 -6.30 3.41 0.09
C GLY A 147 -5.06 2.53 -0.03
N ARG A 148 -4.23 2.57 1.03
CA ARG A 148 -2.91 1.89 1.10
C ARG A 148 -2.97 0.53 1.79
N GLU A 149 -4.18 0.04 2.07
CA GLU A 149 -4.46 -1.13 2.89
C GLU A 149 -4.53 -2.47 2.12
N GLY A 150 -4.32 -2.45 0.81
CA GLY A 150 -4.61 -3.56 -0.11
C GLY A 150 -3.44 -4.39 -0.58
#